data_AF-A0A1Q3Y7G3-F1
#
_entry.id   AF-A0A1Q3Y7G3-F1
#
_cell.length_a   1.000
_cell.length_b   1.000
_cell.length_c   1.000
_cell.angle_alpha   90.00
_cell.angle_beta   90.00
_cell.angle_gamma   90.00
#
_symmetry.space_group_name_H-M   'P 1'
#
loop_
_entity.id
_entity.type
_entity.pdbx_description
1 polymer ?
#
loop_
_entity_poly.entity_id
_entity_poly.type
_entity_poly.pdbx_seq_one_letter_code
_entity_poly.pdbx_strand_id
1 'polypeptide(L)'
;MGKLNAVRCDDDFQQALEDVAKARGWSVPGLFREAARQYIQGDELHRAMVDLEKRQAGSFKALHNEVRRMRSEMRELMTMHELFIKSYYVHTPPIPEDVKPEAKARALERWEKLASGVSDAKAAGFMKG
;
A
#
# COMPACT_ATOMS: atom_id res chain seq x y z
N MET A 1 12.44 -51.91 1.67
CA MET A 1 13.75 -51.62 2.30
C MET A 1 14.13 -50.19 1.97
N GLY A 2 14.29 -49.31 2.96
CA GLY A 2 14.69 -47.92 2.75
C GLY A 2 16.17 -47.81 2.35
N LYS A 3 16.52 -46.88 1.46
CA LYS A 3 17.91 -46.58 1.12
C LYS A 3 18.63 -46.04 2.37
N LEU A 4 19.77 -46.64 2.71
CA LEU A 4 20.66 -46.16 3.77
C LEU A 4 21.54 -45.04 3.18
N ASN A 5 21.32 -43.81 3.63
CA ASN A 5 22.20 -42.68 3.33
C ASN A 5 23.15 -42.50 4.52
N ALA A 6 24.43 -42.82 4.34
CA ALA A 6 25.46 -42.61 5.35
C ALA A 6 26.05 -41.21 5.18
N VAL A 7 26.08 -40.43 6.26
CA VAL A 7 26.72 -39.11 6.31
C VAL A 7 28.01 -39.28 7.12
N ARG A 8 29.15 -38.85 6.56
CA ARG A 8 30.41 -38.77 7.30
C ARG A 8 30.48 -37.42 7.99
N CYS A 9 30.82 -37.46 9.27
CA CYS A 9 31.06 -36.30 10.11
C CYS A 9 32.52 -36.34 10.57
N ASP A 10 33.10 -35.17 10.77
CA ASP A 10 34.38 -35.07 11.46
C ASP A 10 34.20 -35.46 12.94
N ASP A 11 35.27 -35.95 13.57
CA ASP A 11 35.21 -36.53 14.93
C ASP A 11 34.65 -35.55 15.96
N ASP A 12 35.05 -34.27 15.89
CA ASP A 12 34.56 -33.21 16.78
C ASP A 12 33.05 -32.96 16.63
N PHE A 13 32.55 -33.02 15.38
CA PHE A 13 31.13 -32.82 15.08
C PHE A 13 30.29 -34.03 15.48
N GLN A 14 30.83 -35.24 15.31
CA GLN A 14 30.23 -36.48 15.77
C GLN A 14 30.06 -36.47 17.29
N GLN A 15 31.09 -36.07 18.03
CA GLN A 15 31.05 -35.98 19.49
C GLN A 15 30.00 -34.97 19.97
N ALA A 16 29.96 -33.78 19.35
CA ALA A 16 28.97 -32.76 19.67
C ALA A 16 27.53 -33.24 19.41
N LEU A 17 27.30 -34.00 18.33
CA LEU A 17 25.99 -34.57 18.02
C LEU A 17 25.53 -35.60 19.05
N GLU A 18 26.45 -36.46 19.51
CA GLU A 18 26.18 -37.46 20.54
C GLU A 18 25.82 -36.81 21.87
N ASP A 19 26.54 -35.76 22.25
CA ASP A 19 26.28 -35.01 23.49
C ASP A 19 24.91 -34.31 23.46
N VAL A 20 24.55 -33.68 22.33
CA VAL A 20 23.24 -33.04 22.15
C VAL A 20 22.13 -34.08 22.10
N ALA A 21 22.34 -35.21 21.42
CA ALA A 21 21.38 -36.30 21.35
C ALA A 21 21.11 -36.87 22.76
N LYS A 22 22.17 -37.10 23.54
CA LYS A 22 22.09 -37.57 24.93
C LYS A 22 21.37 -36.58 25.82
N ALA A 23 21.69 -35.28 25.74
CA ALA A 23 21.04 -34.23 26.52
C ALA A 23 19.53 -34.12 26.24
N ARG A 24 19.11 -34.39 25.00
CA ARG A 24 17.69 -34.36 24.57
C ARG A 24 16.97 -35.71 24.69
N GLY A 25 17.66 -36.77 25.09
CA GLY A 25 17.11 -38.13 25.15
C GLY A 25 16.76 -38.71 23.78
N TRP A 26 17.44 -38.27 22.71
CA TRP A 26 17.19 -38.69 21.34
C TRP A 26 18.32 -39.60 20.82
N SER A 27 18.03 -40.39 19.80
CA SER A 27 19.09 -41.04 19.01
C SER A 27 19.70 -40.05 18.03
N VAL A 28 21.00 -40.18 17.73
CA VAL A 28 21.69 -39.32 16.76
C VAL A 28 20.96 -39.27 15.39
N PRO A 29 20.48 -40.39 14.81
CA PRO A 29 19.67 -40.34 13.59
C PRO A 29 18.31 -39.65 13.77
N GLY A 30 17.72 -39.71 14.98
CA GLY A 30 16.49 -38.98 15.31
C GLY A 30 16.71 -37.47 15.33
N LEU A 31 17.80 -37.03 15.98
CA LEU A 31 18.22 -35.63 16.02
C LEU A 31 18.49 -35.08 14.61
N PHE A 32 19.22 -35.84 13.79
CA PHE A 32 19.52 -35.44 12.41
C PHE A 32 18.27 -35.29 11.54
N ARG A 33 17.31 -36.21 11.68
CA ARG A 33 16.03 -36.14 10.94
C ARG A 33 15.22 -34.92 11.34
N GLU A 34 15.17 -34.59 12.62
CA GLU A 34 14.43 -33.43 13.10
C GLU A 34 15.11 -32.11 12.71
N ALA A 35 16.44 -32.04 12.82
CA ALA A 35 17.20 -30.88 12.35
C ALA A 35 17.04 -30.66 10.84
N ALA A 36 17.10 -31.73 10.03
CA ALA A 36 16.87 -31.65 8.60
C ALA A 36 15.43 -31.20 8.28
N ARG A 37 14.43 -31.68 9.04
CA ARG A 37 13.03 -31.26 8.89
C ARG A 37 12.87 -29.78 9.19
N GLN A 38 13.44 -29.30 10.29
CA GLN A 38 13.41 -27.88 10.67
C GLN A 38 14.14 -27.00 9.66
N TYR A 39 15.27 -27.47 9.11
CA TYR A 39 16.00 -26.76 8.07
C TYR A 39 15.17 -26.62 6.79
N ILE A 40 14.58 -27.73 6.30
CA ILE A 40 13.73 -27.72 5.10
C ILE A 40 12.50 -26.82 5.30
N GLN A 41 11.81 -26.95 6.43
CA GLN A 41 10.63 -26.14 6.73
C GLN A 41 10.98 -24.67 6.99
N GLY A 42 12.13 -24.40 7.60
CA GLY A 42 12.64 -23.05 7.85
C GLY A 42 12.97 -22.32 6.55
N ASP A 43 13.58 -23.00 5.59
CA ASP A 43 13.85 -22.46 4.25
C ASP A 43 12.56 -22.10 3.50
N GLU A 44 11.54 -22.95 3.58
CA GLU A 44 10.23 -22.68 2.97
C GLU A 44 9.55 -21.47 3.60
N LEU A 45 9.55 -21.38 4.93
CA LEU A 45 8.99 -20.24 5.65
C LEU A 45 9.75 -18.95 5.33
N HIS A 46 11.08 -19.00 5.29
CA HIS A 46 11.90 -17.84 4.97
C HIS A 46 11.63 -17.34 3.55
N ARG A 47 11.54 -18.24 2.57
CA ARG A 47 11.16 -17.89 1.19
C ARG A 47 9.77 -17.25 1.14
N ALA A 48 8.79 -17.82 1.84
CA ALA A 48 7.44 -17.27 1.90
C ALA A 48 7.40 -15.87 2.52
N MET A 49 8.20 -15.62 3.57
CA MET A 49 8.35 -14.30 4.19
C MET A 49 8.99 -13.30 3.22
N VAL A 50 10.08 -13.66 2.55
CA VAL A 50 10.75 -12.79 1.56
C VAL A 50 9.80 -12.45 0.41
N ASP A 51 9.00 -13.39 -0.07
CA ASP A 51 8.02 -13.14 -1.14
C ASP A 51 6.83 -12.29 -0.67
N LEU A 52 6.44 -12.39 0.61
CA LEU A 52 5.48 -11.48 1.23
C LEU A 52 6.05 -10.06 1.29
N GLU A 53 7.28 -9.89 1.79
CA GLU A 53 7.97 -8.60 1.88
C GLU A 53 8.10 -7.94 0.51
N LYS A 54 8.49 -8.69 -0.52
CA LYS A 54 8.56 -8.19 -1.91
C LYS A 54 7.20 -7.68 -2.40
N ARG A 55 6.11 -8.40 -2.12
CA ARG A 55 4.75 -7.98 -2.47
C ARG A 55 4.35 -6.71 -1.74
N GLN A 56 4.63 -6.63 -0.44
CA GLN A 56 4.35 -5.43 0.36
C GLN A 56 5.12 -4.22 -0.15
N ALA A 57 6.41 -4.36 -0.44
CA ALA A 57 7.23 -3.30 -1.01
C ALA A 57 6.68 -2.84 -2.39
N GLY A 58 6.23 -3.79 -3.22
CA GLY A 58 5.54 -3.50 -4.48
C GLY A 58 4.28 -2.66 -4.28
N SER A 59 3.42 -3.05 -3.34
CA SER A 59 2.19 -2.32 -3.01
C SER A 59 2.48 -0.91 -2.49
N PHE A 60 3.46 -0.74 -1.61
CA PHE A 60 3.85 0.59 -1.12
C PHE A 60 4.38 1.48 -2.22
N LYS A 61 5.16 0.93 -3.16
CA LYS A 61 5.66 1.67 -4.33
C LYS A 61 4.51 2.11 -5.24
N ALA A 62 3.51 1.25 -5.47
CA ALA A 62 2.33 1.60 -6.24
C ALA A 62 1.53 2.75 -5.59
N LEU A 63 1.24 2.63 -4.29
CA LEU A 63 0.57 3.67 -3.51
C LEU A 63 1.35 4.99 -3.53
N HIS A 64 2.67 4.93 -3.38
CA HIS A 64 3.52 6.12 -3.47
C HIS A 64 3.38 6.85 -4.81
N ASN A 65 3.40 6.10 -5.91
CA ASN A 65 3.24 6.66 -7.26
C ASN A 65 1.86 7.29 -7.45
N GLU A 66 0.81 6.65 -6.93
CA GLU A 66 -0.55 7.16 -7.01
C GLU A 66 -0.74 8.47 -6.23
N VAL A 67 -0.23 8.52 -4.98
CA VAL A 67 -0.24 9.75 -4.18
C VAL A 67 0.53 10.87 -4.87
N ARG A 68 1.67 10.55 -5.49
CA ARG A 68 2.46 11.52 -6.26
C ARG A 68 1.67 12.04 -7.47
N ARG A 69 0.97 11.17 -8.20
CA ARG A 69 0.11 11.54 -9.33
C ARG A 69 -1.01 12.48 -8.88
N MET A 70 -1.78 12.08 -7.86
CA MET A 70 -2.85 12.90 -7.28
C MET A 70 -2.34 14.28 -6.84
N ARG A 71 -1.15 14.35 -6.24
CA ARG A 71 -0.55 15.62 -5.84
C ARG A 71 -0.19 16.51 -7.04
N SER A 72 0.19 15.93 -8.17
CA SER A 72 0.43 16.67 -9.41
C SER A 72 -0.88 17.22 -9.97
N GLU A 73 -1.88 16.34 -10.14
CA GLU A 73 -3.20 16.69 -10.65
C GLU A 73 -3.87 17.78 -9.80
N MET A 74 -3.73 17.71 -8.47
CA MET A 74 -4.24 18.74 -7.56
C MET A 74 -3.56 20.10 -7.78
N ARG A 75 -2.24 20.13 -8.02
CA ARG A 75 -1.54 21.39 -8.32
C ARG A 75 -1.99 21.98 -9.63
N GLU A 76 -2.19 21.16 -10.65
CA GLU A 76 -2.71 21.60 -11.95
C GLU A 76 -4.11 22.18 -11.81
N LEU A 77 -5.01 21.48 -11.10
CA LEU A 77 -6.36 21.96 -10.82
C LEU A 77 -6.36 23.30 -10.07
N MET A 78 -5.56 23.43 -9.02
CA MET A 78 -5.44 24.67 -8.26
C MET A 78 -4.91 25.82 -9.13
N THR A 79 -3.92 25.54 -9.99
CA THR A 79 -3.36 26.54 -10.91
C THR A 79 -4.42 26.99 -11.91
N MET A 80 -5.18 26.06 -12.49
CA MET A 80 -6.29 26.37 -13.39
C MET A 80 -7.37 27.22 -12.70
N HIS A 81 -7.70 26.89 -11.45
CA HIS A 81 -8.66 27.65 -10.67
C HIS A 81 -8.16 29.07 -10.37
N GLU A 82 -6.88 29.22 -10.02
CA GLU A 82 -6.26 30.54 -9.79
C GLU A 82 -6.27 31.38 -11.07
N LEU A 83 -5.89 30.80 -12.21
CA LEU A 83 -5.93 31.49 -13.51
C LEU A 83 -7.36 31.90 -13.88
N PHE A 84 -8.33 31.03 -13.64
CA PHE A 84 -9.76 31.34 -13.87
C PHE A 84 -10.24 32.48 -12.97
N ILE A 85 -9.92 32.45 -11.68
CA ILE A 85 -10.28 33.53 -10.75
C ILE A 85 -9.67 34.86 -11.22
N LYS A 86 -8.38 34.85 -11.57
CA LYS A 86 -7.69 36.07 -12.05
C LYS A 86 -8.33 36.59 -13.32
N SER A 87 -8.58 35.74 -14.32
CA SER A 87 -9.21 36.18 -15.57
C SER A 87 -10.63 36.70 -15.32
N TYR A 88 -11.41 36.02 -14.48
CA TYR A 88 -12.74 36.44 -14.10
C TYR A 88 -12.73 37.83 -13.46
N TYR A 89 -11.89 38.07 -12.45
CA TYR A 89 -11.83 39.38 -11.79
C TYR A 89 -11.24 40.49 -12.67
N VAL A 90 -10.35 40.17 -13.61
CA VAL A 90 -9.81 41.16 -14.56
C VAL A 90 -10.88 41.63 -15.54
N HIS A 91 -11.79 40.76 -15.96
CA HIS A 91 -12.77 41.07 -17.02
C HIS A 91 -14.19 41.34 -16.50
N THR A 92 -14.47 41.08 -15.22
CA THR A 92 -15.81 41.30 -14.65
C THR A 92 -15.89 42.70 -14.04
N PRO A 93 -16.72 43.61 -14.58
CA PRO A 93 -16.90 44.92 -13.99
C PRO A 93 -17.51 44.82 -12.58
N PRO A 94 -17.20 45.76 -11.68
CA PRO A 94 -17.76 45.76 -10.33
C PRO A 94 -19.29 45.91 -10.39
N ILE A 95 -19.98 45.17 -9.52
CA ILE A 95 -21.44 45.21 -9.43
C ILE A 95 -21.86 46.52 -8.74
N PRO A 96 -22.78 47.31 -9.35
CA PRO A 96 -23.32 48.52 -8.72
C PRO A 96 -24.00 48.23 -7.37
N GLU A 97 -23.83 49.12 -6.38
CA GLU A 97 -24.25 48.91 -4.98
C GLU A 97 -25.75 48.60 -4.82
N ASP A 98 -26.58 49.24 -5.63
CA ASP A 98 -28.04 49.12 -5.65
C ASP A 98 -28.54 47.72 -6.05
N VAL A 99 -27.78 47.02 -6.90
CA VAL A 99 -28.14 45.68 -7.38
C VAL A 99 -27.36 44.55 -6.69
N LYS A 100 -26.39 44.87 -5.81
CA LYS A 100 -25.61 43.87 -5.06
C LYS A 100 -26.46 42.88 -4.26
N PRO A 101 -27.54 43.29 -3.55
CA PRO A 101 -28.37 42.36 -2.78
C PRO A 101 -29.00 41.28 -3.67
N GLU A 102 -29.55 41.68 -4.81
CA GLU A 102 -30.17 40.76 -5.77
C GLU A 102 -29.12 39.87 -6.46
N ALA A 103 -27.99 40.46 -6.87
CA ALA A 103 -26.90 39.70 -7.49
C ALA A 103 -26.31 38.64 -6.53
N LYS A 104 -26.21 38.96 -5.24
CA LYS A 104 -25.79 38.01 -4.21
C LYS A 104 -26.80 36.88 -4.03
N ALA A 105 -28.09 37.19 -3.99
CA ALA A 105 -29.14 36.18 -3.87
C ALA A 105 -29.12 35.20 -5.06
N ARG A 106 -29.00 35.72 -6.29
CA ARG A 106 -28.86 34.88 -7.51
C ARG A 106 -27.57 34.06 -7.52
N ALA A 107 -26.47 34.59 -6.97
CA ALA A 107 -25.22 33.85 -6.87
C ALA A 107 -25.33 32.67 -5.89
N LEU A 108 -26.00 32.87 -4.75
CA LEU A 108 -26.28 31.81 -3.78
C LEU A 108 -27.17 30.71 -4.38
N GLU A 109 -28.24 31.10 -5.08
CA GLU A 109 -29.13 30.13 -5.76
C GLU A 109 -28.36 29.25 -6.77
N ARG A 110 -27.50 29.86 -7.59
CA ARG A 110 -26.65 29.13 -8.54
C ARG A 110 -25.69 28.18 -7.82
N TRP A 111 -25.12 28.60 -6.70
CA TRP A 111 -24.23 27.77 -5.89
C TRP A 111 -24.97 26.58 -5.29
N GLU A 112 -26.14 26.79 -4.69
CA GLU A 112 -26.95 25.73 -4.09
C GLU A 112 -27.36 24.68 -5.13
N LYS A 113 -27.77 25.13 -6.32
CA LYS A 113 -28.10 24.24 -7.45
C LYS A 113 -26.90 23.44 -7.95
N LEU A 114 -25.72 24.05 -7.97
CA LEU A 114 -24.48 23.35 -8.32
C LEU A 114 -24.14 22.31 -7.26
N ALA A 115 -24.19 22.68 -5.97
CA ALA A 115 -23.86 21.81 -4.86
C ALA A 115 -24.78 20.58 -4.79
N SER A 116 -26.09 20.78 -5.00
CA SER A 116 -27.05 19.67 -5.08
C SER A 116 -26.76 18.78 -6.29
N GLY A 117 -26.53 19.36 -7.47
CA GLY A 117 -26.22 18.61 -8.68
C GLY A 117 -24.95 17.76 -8.57
N VAL A 118 -23.92 18.23 -7.85
CA VAL A 118 -22.71 17.46 -7.55
C VAL A 118 -23.00 16.27 -6.63
N SER A 119 -23.82 16.47 -5.60
CA SER A 119 -24.27 15.40 -4.71
C SER A 119 -25.07 14.34 -5.48
N ASP A 120 -25.98 14.77 -6.35
CA ASP A 120 -26.84 13.90 -7.14
C ASP A 120 -26.03 13.11 -8.18
N ALA A 121 -25.08 13.75 -8.85
CA ALA A 121 -24.17 13.07 -9.79
C ALA A 121 -23.30 12.00 -9.09
N LYS A 122 -22.88 12.27 -7.84
CA LYS A 122 -22.17 11.30 -7.00
C LYS A 122 -23.07 10.12 -6.62
N ALA A 123 -24.31 10.38 -6.21
CA ALA A 123 -25.29 9.35 -5.85
C ALA A 123 -25.67 8.46 -7.05
N ALA A 124 -25.78 9.06 -8.24
CA ALA A 124 -26.05 8.34 -9.49
C ALA A 124 -24.85 7.59 -10.08
N GLY A 125 -23.66 7.69 -9.45
CA GLY A 125 -22.48 6.93 -9.84
C GLY A 125 -21.69 7.49 -11.03
N PHE A 126 -21.98 8.71 -11.48
CA PHE A 126 -21.24 9.39 -12.55
C PHE A 126 -19.83 9.86 -12.12
N MET A 127 -19.58 9.91 -10.81
CA MET A 127 -18.26 10.22 -10.23
C MET A 127 -17.68 9.02 -9.48
N LYS A 128 -17.57 7.86 -10.14
CA LYS A 128 -16.74 6.75 -9.66
C LYS A 128 -15.31 6.97 -10.16
N GLY A 129 -14.45 7.48 -9.27
CA GLY A 129 -13.00 7.40 -9.40
C GLY A 129 -12.49 6.05 -8.91
#